data_AF-A0A961Y3D8-F1
#
_entry.id   AF-A0A961Y3D8-F1
#
_cell.length_a   1.000
_cell.length_b   1.000
_cell.length_c   1.000
_cell.angle_alpha   90.00
_cell.angle_beta   90.00
_cell.angle_gamma   90.00
#
_symmetry.space_group_name_H-M   'P 1'
#
loop_
_entity.id
_entity.type
_entity.pdbx_description
1 polymer ?
#
loop_
_entity_poly.entity_id
_entity_poly.type
_entity_poly.pdbx_seq_one_letter_code
_entity_poly.pdbx_strand_id
1 'polypeptide(L)'
;MLFVSAVPATSAQDRIEAGAPIAIYLFWQEGCPYCAGARAALEAAFGDDPQVLLVPREIGRERQTDQLFADALSHFRFDQAGVPLVVIGERALMGFYEGGESVAAYRELVERCRAQGCVDTLALLAGAPGAGTQGAGSASAPGDDGAGAGAPAIRRVIDVPFFGPVDIATLSLPAVTVLLAAVDGFNPCAMWVLVFLIGLLLGLEQRSRRWLLGGVFLAATGIMYFAVIAAWFNVVAIIGAAGWLRIAVGVLALWAGFWFLREYWTKPDAVCRVTDARRRARVMDAFRAAVGRNRLILACIGIAALAAAVNLIELVCSAGVPAVFAQILSLNSPSPAASYGYIALYVLVFMLDDIAIFATAMIALEVSGLAGRYARYSHLIGGIVLLAIGALLLLRPDLLAFG
;
A
#
# COMPACT_ATOMS: atom_id res chain seq x y z
N MET A 1 -61.96 41.72 -25.41
CA MET A 1 -61.69 40.39 -25.98
C MET A 1 -60.61 40.61 -27.03
N LEU A 2 -59.35 40.24 -26.87
CA LEU A 2 -58.78 38.99 -26.40
C LEU A 2 -57.51 39.22 -25.56
N PHE A 3 -57.38 38.38 -24.55
CA PHE A 3 -56.32 38.31 -23.55
C PHE A 3 -54.98 37.84 -24.17
N VAL A 4 -53.90 38.53 -23.80
CA VAL A 4 -52.54 38.00 -23.87
C VAL A 4 -52.30 37.27 -22.55
N SER A 5 -52.23 35.93 -22.57
CA SER A 5 -51.86 35.13 -21.41
C SER A 5 -50.37 35.30 -21.11
N ALA A 6 -50.07 35.97 -20.00
CA ALA A 6 -48.74 35.96 -19.40
C ALA A 6 -48.47 34.56 -18.80
N VAL A 7 -47.37 33.94 -19.22
CA VAL A 7 -46.81 32.75 -18.58
C VAL A 7 -46.27 33.16 -17.21
N PRO A 8 -46.67 32.53 -16.10
CA PRO A 8 -46.05 32.83 -14.82
C PRO A 8 -44.64 32.22 -14.82
N ALA A 9 -43.64 33.05 -14.50
CA ALA A 9 -42.31 32.60 -14.15
C ALA A 9 -42.41 31.78 -12.85
N THR A 10 -42.15 30.48 -12.94
CA THR A 10 -41.99 29.60 -11.77
C THR A 10 -40.69 29.97 -11.08
N SER A 11 -40.78 30.87 -10.11
CA SER A 11 -39.71 31.19 -9.17
C SER A 11 -39.45 30.01 -8.24
N ALA A 12 -38.16 29.70 -8.07
CA ALA A 12 -37.56 28.86 -7.03
C ALA A 12 -38.41 28.67 -5.75
N GLN A 13 -38.91 27.46 -5.54
CA GLN A 13 -39.51 27.03 -4.28
C GLN A 13 -39.31 25.53 -4.08
N ASP A 14 -38.06 25.14 -3.86
CA ASP A 14 -37.68 23.94 -3.10
C ASP A 14 -36.62 24.37 -2.07
N ARG A 15 -37.03 25.22 -1.12
CA ARG A 15 -36.30 25.32 0.15
C ARG A 15 -36.94 24.29 1.07
N ILE A 16 -36.18 23.26 1.40
CA ILE A 16 -36.54 22.25 2.40
C ILE A 16 -37.02 22.97 3.67
N GLU A 17 -38.18 22.54 4.19
CA GLU A 17 -38.78 23.05 5.41
C GLU A 17 -37.75 23.04 6.56
N ALA A 18 -37.66 24.15 7.29
CA ALA A 18 -36.83 24.27 8.47
C ALA A 18 -37.29 23.25 9.53
N GLY A 19 -36.58 22.12 9.63
CA GLY A 19 -36.89 21.04 10.57
C GLY A 19 -36.62 19.62 10.05
N ALA A 20 -36.33 19.42 8.76
CA ALA A 20 -35.98 18.10 8.24
C ALA A 20 -34.58 17.66 8.74
N PRO A 21 -34.40 16.38 9.14
CA PRO A 21 -33.10 15.87 9.55
C PRO A 21 -32.13 15.82 8.37
N ILE A 22 -30.87 16.16 8.63
CA ILE A 22 -29.77 16.08 7.66
C ILE A 22 -29.46 14.60 7.41
N ALA A 23 -29.78 14.10 6.22
CA ALA A 23 -29.46 12.74 5.83
C ALA A 23 -27.97 12.62 5.47
N ILE A 24 -27.30 11.65 6.11
CA ILE A 24 -25.93 11.24 5.79
C ILE A 24 -26.01 9.84 5.22
N TYR A 25 -25.80 9.71 3.91
CA TYR A 25 -25.81 8.42 3.25
C TYR A 25 -24.42 7.81 3.28
N LEU A 26 -24.33 6.54 3.68
CA LEU A 26 -23.11 5.75 3.63
C LEU A 26 -23.33 4.56 2.70
N PHE A 27 -22.74 4.59 1.51
CA PHE A 27 -22.63 3.40 0.67
C PHE A 27 -21.47 2.53 1.16
N TRP A 28 -21.75 1.24 1.36
CA TRP A 28 -20.79 0.28 1.89
C TRP A 28 -21.02 -1.11 1.29
N GLN A 29 -20.06 -2.01 1.49
CA GLN A 29 -20.16 -3.40 1.09
C GLN A 29 -19.59 -4.32 2.17
N GLU A 30 -20.12 -5.53 2.29
CA GLU A 30 -19.59 -6.57 3.18
C GLU A 30 -18.12 -6.89 2.85
N GLY A 31 -17.28 -6.98 3.89
CA GLY A 31 -15.84 -7.20 3.75
C GLY A 31 -14.98 -5.93 3.58
N CYS A 32 -15.58 -4.73 3.60
CA CYS A 32 -14.85 -3.46 3.50
C CYS A 32 -14.43 -2.91 4.90
N PRO A 33 -13.13 -2.96 5.29
CA PRO A 33 -12.69 -2.48 6.60
C PRO A 33 -12.81 -0.96 6.76
N TYR A 34 -12.53 -0.20 5.70
CA TYR A 34 -12.69 1.26 5.68
C TYR A 34 -14.15 1.68 5.87
N CYS A 35 -15.09 0.87 5.40
CA CYS A 35 -16.51 1.11 5.58
C CYS A 35 -16.94 0.91 7.04
N ALA A 36 -16.37 -0.08 7.73
CA ALA A 36 -16.58 -0.26 9.17
C ALA A 36 -16.02 0.94 9.96
N GLY A 37 -14.84 1.43 9.59
CA GLY A 37 -14.25 2.64 10.17
C GLY A 37 -15.13 3.88 9.95
N ALA A 38 -15.57 4.13 8.71
CA ALA A 38 -16.47 5.24 8.38
C ALA A 38 -17.78 5.17 9.16
N ARG A 39 -18.39 3.99 9.24
CA ARG A 39 -19.62 3.76 10.00
C ARG A 39 -19.43 4.08 11.48
N ALA A 40 -18.42 3.50 12.11
CA ALA A 40 -18.14 3.74 13.53
C ALA A 40 -17.86 5.22 13.81
N ALA A 41 -17.15 5.90 12.91
CA ALA A 41 -16.84 7.31 13.03
C ALA A 41 -18.07 8.22 12.87
N LEU A 42 -18.97 7.89 11.94
CA LEU A 42 -20.25 8.60 11.76
C LEU A 42 -21.19 8.38 12.95
N GLU A 43 -21.30 7.15 13.44
CA GLU A 43 -22.10 6.79 14.63
C GLU A 43 -21.56 7.52 15.87
N ALA A 44 -20.24 7.54 16.09
CA ALA A 44 -19.63 8.25 17.22
C ALA A 44 -19.77 9.78 17.11
N ALA A 45 -19.77 10.33 15.90
CA ALA A 45 -19.82 11.78 15.70
C ALA A 45 -21.25 12.35 15.73
N PHE A 46 -22.24 11.60 15.25
CA PHE A 46 -23.59 12.09 14.98
C PHE A 46 -24.71 11.17 15.48
N GLY A 47 -24.42 10.00 16.07
CA GLY A 47 -25.44 9.03 16.47
C GLY A 47 -26.44 9.53 17.52
N ASP A 48 -26.01 10.46 18.37
CA ASP A 48 -26.87 11.10 19.39
C ASP A 48 -27.52 12.40 18.90
N ASP A 49 -27.29 12.80 17.64
CA ASP A 49 -27.77 14.07 17.11
C ASP A 49 -29.16 13.93 16.48
N PRO A 50 -30.22 14.51 17.09
CA PRO A 50 -31.59 14.33 16.61
C PRO A 50 -31.87 15.04 15.28
N GLN A 51 -30.96 15.92 14.82
CA GLN A 51 -31.05 16.59 13.53
C GLN A 51 -30.29 15.86 12.43
N VAL A 52 -29.70 14.70 12.70
CA VAL A 52 -28.95 13.90 11.72
C VAL A 52 -29.59 12.53 11.57
N LEU A 53 -29.78 12.10 10.32
CA LEU A 53 -30.24 10.75 9.99
C LEU A 53 -29.12 10.00 9.27
N LEU A 54 -28.54 9.00 9.92
CA LEU A 54 -27.56 8.11 9.29
C LEU A 54 -28.28 7.06 8.44
N VAL A 55 -27.98 7.02 7.15
CA VAL A 55 -28.64 6.16 6.16
C VAL A 55 -27.62 5.22 5.50
N PRO A 56 -27.32 4.06 6.11
CA PRO A 56 -26.46 3.06 5.50
C PRO A 56 -27.15 2.39 4.31
N ARG A 57 -26.40 2.16 3.23
CA ARG A 57 -26.86 1.52 1.98
C ARG A 57 -25.81 0.51 1.52
N GLU A 58 -26.19 -0.76 1.51
CA GLU A 58 -25.30 -1.85 1.08
C GLU A 58 -25.40 -2.06 -0.43
N ILE A 59 -24.27 -1.97 -1.13
CA ILE A 59 -24.19 -2.26 -2.56
C ILE A 59 -24.01 -3.77 -2.81
N GLY A 60 -24.52 -4.26 -3.94
CA GLY A 60 -24.42 -5.64 -4.40
C GLY A 60 -25.56 -6.57 -3.94
N ARG A 61 -26.49 -6.09 -3.10
CA ARG A 61 -27.67 -6.85 -2.66
C ARG A 61 -28.94 -6.48 -3.40
N GLU A 62 -29.19 -5.18 -3.55
CA GLU A 62 -30.42 -4.65 -4.14
C GLU A 62 -30.11 -3.79 -5.36
N ARG A 63 -30.73 -4.14 -6.49
CA ARG A 63 -30.56 -3.42 -7.76
C ARG A 63 -30.85 -1.92 -7.64
N GLN A 64 -31.81 -1.54 -6.81
CA GLN A 64 -32.17 -0.13 -6.59
C GLN A 64 -31.03 0.64 -5.89
N THR A 65 -30.37 0.01 -4.91
CA THR A 65 -29.22 0.62 -4.21
C THR A 65 -28.00 0.73 -5.13
N ASP A 66 -27.78 -0.27 -5.98
CA ASP A 66 -26.69 -0.24 -6.97
C ASP A 66 -26.90 0.84 -8.04
N GLN A 67 -28.14 1.04 -8.48
CA GLN A 67 -28.51 2.12 -9.39
C GLN A 67 -28.30 3.48 -8.74
N LEU A 68 -28.80 3.67 -7.51
CA LEU A 68 -28.60 4.92 -6.78
C LEU A 68 -27.12 5.23 -6.52
N PHE A 69 -26.30 4.20 -6.28
CA PHE A 69 -24.86 4.35 -6.15
C PHE A 69 -24.22 4.79 -7.48
N ALA A 70 -24.59 4.16 -8.61
CA ALA A 70 -24.11 4.57 -9.93
C ALA A 70 -24.54 6.01 -10.29
N ASP A 71 -25.78 6.38 -9.97
CA ASP A 71 -26.30 7.73 -10.18
C ASP A 71 -25.52 8.75 -9.33
N ALA A 72 -25.24 8.42 -8.05
CA ALA A 72 -24.42 9.24 -7.19
C ALA A 72 -23.00 9.44 -7.75
N LEU A 73 -22.34 8.36 -8.22
CA LEU A 73 -21.02 8.46 -8.84
C LEU A 73 -21.04 9.37 -10.06
N SER A 74 -22.07 9.25 -10.92
CA SER A 74 -22.23 10.08 -12.11
C SER A 74 -22.49 11.56 -11.77
N HIS A 75 -23.35 11.81 -10.77
CA HIS A 75 -23.76 13.15 -10.35
C HIS A 75 -22.58 13.91 -9.73
N PHE A 76 -21.84 13.27 -8.82
CA PHE A 76 -20.68 13.84 -8.15
C PHE A 76 -19.39 13.75 -8.98
N ARG A 77 -19.48 13.24 -10.22
CA ARG A 77 -18.37 13.12 -11.19
C ARG A 77 -17.18 12.34 -10.62
N PHE A 78 -17.45 11.22 -9.96
CA PHE A 78 -16.42 10.27 -9.61
C PHE A 78 -16.09 9.40 -10.82
N ASP A 79 -14.84 9.45 -11.27
CA ASP A 79 -14.35 8.64 -12.39
C ASP A 79 -14.23 7.15 -12.04
N GLN A 80 -14.31 6.80 -10.75
CA GLN A 80 -14.17 5.43 -10.25
C GLN A 80 -15.20 5.12 -9.17
N ALA A 81 -15.71 3.89 -9.19
CA ALA A 81 -16.60 3.38 -8.16
C ALA A 81 -15.79 2.88 -6.96
N GLY A 82 -16.13 3.34 -5.75
CA GLY A 82 -15.47 2.92 -4.52
C GLY A 82 -16.34 3.12 -3.30
N VAL A 83 -16.12 2.27 -2.28
CA VAL A 83 -16.75 2.37 -0.95
C VAL A 83 -15.66 2.47 0.13
N PRO A 84 -15.90 3.19 1.25
CA PRO A 84 -17.14 3.90 1.57
C PRO A 84 -17.32 5.17 0.74
N LEU A 85 -18.55 5.44 0.30
CA LEU A 85 -18.95 6.73 -0.26
C LEU A 85 -19.94 7.38 0.71
N VAL A 86 -19.58 8.54 1.24
CA VAL A 86 -20.42 9.31 2.17
C VAL A 86 -20.99 10.51 1.43
N VAL A 87 -22.31 10.65 1.41
CA VAL A 87 -23.00 11.80 0.78
C VAL A 87 -23.74 12.60 1.85
N ILE A 88 -23.46 13.90 1.89
CA ILE A 88 -24.06 14.87 2.83
C ILE A 88 -24.43 16.11 2.04
N GLY A 89 -25.73 16.34 1.89
CA GLY A 89 -26.24 17.41 1.05
C GLY A 89 -25.75 17.29 -0.39
N GLU A 90 -25.25 18.40 -0.93
CA GLU A 90 -24.70 18.52 -2.30
C GLU A 90 -23.24 18.09 -2.43
N ARG A 91 -22.68 17.41 -1.42
CA ARG A 91 -21.27 16.98 -1.42
C ARG A 91 -21.17 15.50 -1.12
N ALA A 92 -20.19 14.87 -1.74
CA ALA A 92 -19.85 13.48 -1.52
C ALA A 92 -18.34 13.32 -1.27
N LEU A 93 -18.00 12.38 -0.40
CA LEU A 93 -16.64 12.06 0.03
C LEU A 93 -16.41 10.56 -0.17
N MET A 94 -15.39 10.21 -0.94
CA MET A 94 -15.00 8.82 -1.20
C MET A 94 -13.80 8.42 -0.35
N GLY A 95 -13.88 7.23 0.25
CA GLY A 95 -12.86 6.68 1.14
C GLY A 95 -13.03 7.11 2.61
N PHE A 96 -12.20 6.54 3.46
CA PHE A 96 -12.14 6.84 4.90
C PHE A 96 -10.71 6.77 5.41
N TYR A 97 -10.31 7.79 6.17
CA TYR A 97 -8.98 7.91 6.76
C TYR A 97 -9.10 7.96 8.28
N GLU A 98 -8.29 7.14 8.96
CA GLU A 98 -8.15 7.17 10.41
C GLU A 98 -7.38 8.42 10.87
N GLY A 99 -7.47 8.79 12.16
CA GLY A 99 -6.82 10.00 12.68
C GLY A 99 -7.70 11.26 12.68
N GLY A 100 -8.98 11.13 12.34
CA GLY A 100 -10.00 12.18 12.53
C GLY A 100 -10.20 13.13 11.36
N GLU A 101 -9.41 13.02 10.28
CA GLU A 101 -9.54 13.89 9.10
C GLU A 101 -10.90 13.73 8.40
N SER A 102 -11.34 12.49 8.15
CA SER A 102 -12.65 12.22 7.55
C SER A 102 -13.80 12.75 8.43
N VAL A 103 -13.66 12.61 9.75
CA VAL A 103 -14.67 13.11 10.71
C VAL A 103 -14.75 14.63 10.69
N ALA A 104 -13.62 15.33 10.62
CA ALA A 104 -13.60 16.78 10.51
C ALA A 104 -14.31 17.25 9.23
N ALA A 105 -14.07 16.58 8.10
CA ALA A 105 -14.75 16.86 6.84
C ALA A 105 -16.27 16.62 6.94
N TYR A 106 -16.71 15.52 7.57
CA TYR A 106 -18.14 15.27 7.79
C TYR A 106 -18.78 16.36 8.65
N ARG A 107 -18.12 16.78 9.74
CA ARG A 107 -18.61 17.85 10.61
C ARG A 107 -18.76 19.17 9.86
N GLU A 108 -17.77 19.52 9.03
CA GLU A 108 -17.84 20.73 8.21
C GLU A 108 -19.05 20.73 7.26
N LEU A 109 -19.31 19.60 6.60
CA LEU A 109 -20.46 19.48 5.70
C LEU A 109 -21.80 19.55 6.44
N VAL A 110 -21.90 18.90 7.60
CA VAL A 110 -23.10 18.95 8.45
C VAL A 110 -23.35 20.36 8.96
N GLU A 111 -22.32 21.08 9.45
CA GLU A 111 -22.48 22.46 9.90
C GLU A 111 -22.88 23.40 8.77
N ARG A 112 -22.35 23.19 7.56
CA ARG A 112 -22.78 23.94 6.37
C ARG A 112 -24.25 23.69 6.07
N CYS A 113 -24.69 22.43 6.12
CA CYS A 113 -26.09 22.06 5.96
C CYS A 113 -27.00 22.70 7.02
N ARG A 114 -26.53 22.85 8.26
CA ARG A 114 -27.27 23.55 9.33
C ARG A 114 -27.37 25.06 9.08
N ALA A 115 -26.29 25.67 8.62
CA ALA A 115 -26.21 27.13 8.44
C ALA A 115 -26.97 27.62 7.20
N GLN A 116 -26.96 26.84 6.12
CA GLN A 116 -27.43 27.28 4.80
C GLN A 116 -28.66 26.51 4.30
N GLY A 117 -29.10 25.49 5.03
CA GLY A 117 -30.05 24.49 4.56
C GLY A 117 -29.32 23.34 3.85
N CYS A 118 -29.94 22.16 3.87
CA CYS A 118 -29.36 20.95 3.30
C CYS A 118 -30.28 20.43 2.19
N VAL A 119 -29.81 20.38 0.95
CA VAL A 119 -30.53 19.74 -0.15
C VAL A 119 -30.20 18.25 -0.12
N ASP A 120 -31.20 17.39 0.04
CA ASP A 120 -31.00 15.94 0.00
C ASP A 120 -30.83 15.46 -1.45
N THR A 121 -29.60 15.58 -1.97
CA THR A 121 -29.27 15.23 -3.35
C THR A 121 -29.55 13.76 -3.66
N LEU A 122 -29.35 12.83 -2.72
CA LEU A 122 -29.64 11.42 -3.00
C LEU A 122 -31.13 11.10 -2.97
N ALA A 123 -31.92 11.74 -2.11
CA ALA A 123 -33.37 11.60 -2.18
C ALA A 123 -33.92 12.10 -3.52
N LEU A 124 -33.37 13.20 -4.05
CA LEU A 124 -33.73 13.72 -5.37
C LEU A 124 -33.37 12.74 -6.50
N LEU A 125 -32.18 12.13 -6.44
CA LEU A 125 -31.76 11.12 -7.42
C LEU A 125 -32.62 9.84 -7.32
N ALA A 126 -32.96 9.40 -6.11
CA ALA A 126 -33.80 8.22 -5.89
C ALA A 126 -35.26 8.42 -6.32
N GLY A 127 -35.75 9.67 -6.31
CA GLY A 127 -37.11 10.03 -6.72
C GLY A 127 -37.27 10.33 -8.21
N ALA A 128 -36.18 10.45 -8.98
CA ALA A 128 -36.23 10.69 -10.41
C ALA A 128 -36.70 9.42 -11.15
N PRO A 129 -37.82 9.44 -11.89
CA PRO A 129 -38.25 8.28 -12.66
C PRO A 129 -37.28 8.01 -13.81
N GLY A 130 -36.42 7.01 -13.63
CA GLY A 130 -35.69 6.27 -14.66
C GLY A 130 -34.97 7.11 -15.71
N ALA A 131 -33.74 7.55 -15.43
CA ALA A 131 -32.81 7.99 -16.47
C ALA A 131 -32.32 6.78 -17.28
N GLY A 132 -33.20 6.27 -18.14
CA GLY A 132 -32.84 5.37 -19.22
C GLY A 132 -31.95 6.09 -20.24
N THR A 133 -30.85 5.44 -20.60
CA THR A 133 -30.01 5.68 -21.78
C THR A 133 -30.72 6.37 -22.95
N GLN A 134 -30.28 7.59 -23.30
CA GLN A 134 -30.24 8.09 -24.67
C GLN A 134 -29.00 8.97 -24.86
N GLY A 135 -28.12 8.57 -25.77
CA GLY A 135 -27.08 9.44 -26.30
C GLY A 135 -27.66 10.41 -27.33
N ALA A 136 -27.21 11.66 -27.30
CA ALA A 136 -26.89 12.52 -28.45
C ALA A 136 -26.83 13.98 -28.00
N GLY A 137 -25.89 14.73 -28.57
CA GLY A 137 -26.11 16.14 -28.86
C GLY A 137 -25.44 17.13 -27.92
N SER A 138 -24.18 17.44 -28.24
CA SER A 138 -23.58 18.74 -27.96
C SER A 138 -24.49 19.86 -28.49
N ALA A 139 -24.97 20.72 -27.61
CA ALA A 139 -25.44 22.06 -27.94
C ALA A 139 -25.07 23.01 -26.81
N SER A 140 -24.01 23.78 -27.05
CA SER A 140 -23.48 24.82 -26.19
C SER A 140 -24.35 26.08 -26.20
N ALA A 141 -24.47 26.75 -25.04
CA ALA A 141 -24.26 28.20 -24.79
C ALA A 141 -25.14 28.71 -23.63
N PRO A 142 -24.82 29.87 -23.01
CA PRO A 142 -23.53 30.49 -22.71
C PRO A 142 -23.34 30.65 -21.18
N GLY A 143 -22.16 31.12 -20.77
CA GLY A 143 -21.67 31.05 -19.39
C GLY A 143 -22.44 31.87 -18.36
N ASP A 144 -22.39 31.35 -17.13
CA ASP A 144 -22.49 32.14 -15.91
C ASP A 144 -21.47 31.56 -14.92
N ASP A 145 -20.61 32.43 -14.42
CA ASP A 145 -19.49 32.12 -13.55
C ASP A 145 -20.01 31.75 -12.14
N GLY A 146 -20.20 30.45 -11.91
CA GLY A 146 -20.68 29.93 -10.64
C GLY A 146 -20.06 28.58 -10.33
N ALA A 147 -18.90 28.60 -9.66
CA ALA A 147 -18.34 27.55 -8.82
C ALA A 147 -18.81 26.11 -9.12
N GLY A 148 -18.29 25.53 -10.21
CA GLY A 148 -18.26 24.08 -10.43
C GLY A 148 -17.37 23.43 -9.38
N ALA A 149 -17.96 23.19 -8.21
CA ALA A 149 -17.37 22.54 -7.06
C ALA A 149 -16.95 21.11 -7.39
N GLY A 150 -15.73 20.93 -7.92
CA GLY A 150 -15.01 19.68 -7.74
C GLY A 150 -15.00 19.34 -6.25
N ALA A 151 -15.47 18.14 -5.91
CA ALA A 151 -15.46 17.67 -4.53
C ALA A 151 -14.01 17.70 -4.00
N PRO A 152 -13.77 18.16 -2.76
CA PRO A 152 -12.47 18.00 -2.14
C PRO A 152 -12.24 16.50 -1.92
N ALA A 153 -11.44 15.88 -2.78
CA ALA A 153 -10.83 14.60 -2.45
C ALA A 153 -9.90 14.84 -1.25
N ILE A 154 -10.03 14.00 -0.22
CA ILE A 154 -9.22 14.09 0.99
C ILE A 154 -7.73 13.99 0.62
N ARG A 155 -6.92 14.79 1.34
CA ARG A 155 -5.52 15.18 1.14
C ARG A 155 -4.67 14.22 0.27
N ARG A 156 -4.20 14.73 -0.88
CA ARG A 156 -3.34 14.01 -1.86
C ARG A 156 -1.83 14.22 -1.63
N VAL A 157 -1.44 14.71 -0.45
CA VAL A 157 -0.11 15.25 -0.18
C VAL A 157 0.56 14.43 0.92
N ILE A 158 1.70 13.81 0.61
CA ILE A 158 2.57 13.14 1.59
C ILE A 158 3.66 14.12 1.99
N ASP A 159 3.82 14.36 3.29
CA ASP A 159 4.97 15.10 3.81
C ASP A 159 6.19 14.17 3.87
N VAL A 160 7.13 14.38 2.93
CA VAL A 160 8.38 13.62 2.89
C VAL A 160 9.42 14.38 3.72
N PRO A 161 10.03 13.75 4.75
CA PRO A 161 11.11 14.39 5.50
C PRO A 161 12.24 14.77 4.53
N PHE A 162 12.72 16.01 4.63
CA PHE A 162 13.65 16.72 3.73
C PHE A 162 13.10 17.33 2.43
N PHE A 163 12.00 16.85 1.87
CA PHE A 163 11.47 17.36 0.57
C PHE A 163 10.16 18.15 0.70
N GLY A 164 9.52 18.12 1.88
CA GLY A 164 8.28 18.83 2.14
C GLY A 164 7.04 18.11 1.58
N PRO A 165 5.90 18.81 1.50
CA PRO A 165 4.64 18.22 1.03
C PRO A 165 4.71 17.92 -0.47
N VAL A 166 4.67 16.64 -0.83
CA VAL A 166 4.68 16.16 -2.22
C VAL A 166 3.29 15.62 -2.56
N ASP A 167 2.65 16.22 -3.57
CA ASP A 167 1.34 15.79 -4.06
C ASP A 167 1.50 14.56 -4.97
N ILE A 168 1.06 13.39 -4.50
CA ILE A 168 1.19 12.12 -5.21
C ILE A 168 0.46 12.16 -6.56
N ALA A 169 -0.60 12.97 -6.68
CA ALA A 169 -1.38 13.08 -7.92
C ALA A 169 -0.66 13.89 -9.02
N THR A 170 0.39 14.64 -8.67
CA THR A 170 1.21 15.39 -9.64
C THR A 170 2.40 14.59 -10.16
N LEU A 171 2.78 13.50 -9.50
CA LEU A 171 3.81 12.60 -10.02
C LEU A 171 3.21 11.66 -11.07
N SER A 172 3.93 11.52 -12.17
CA SER A 172 3.59 10.52 -13.18
C SER A 172 3.72 9.11 -12.58
N LEU A 173 2.88 8.18 -13.03
CA LEU A 173 2.93 6.77 -12.64
C LEU A 173 4.36 6.17 -12.65
N PRO A 174 5.20 6.41 -13.68
CA PRO A 174 6.60 5.96 -13.65
C PRO A 174 7.40 6.55 -12.48
N ALA A 175 7.23 7.83 -12.17
CA ALA A 175 7.98 8.49 -11.10
C ALA A 175 7.60 7.95 -9.72
N VAL A 176 6.30 7.73 -9.48
CA VAL A 176 5.82 7.06 -8.26
C VAL A 176 6.35 5.63 -8.17
N THR A 177 6.34 4.89 -9.28
CA THR A 177 6.87 3.52 -9.36
C THR A 177 8.34 3.48 -8.94
N VAL A 178 9.17 4.36 -9.52
CA VAL A 178 10.60 4.45 -9.20
C VAL A 178 10.84 4.82 -7.74
N LEU A 179 10.09 5.80 -7.22
CA LEU A 179 10.24 6.25 -5.83
C LEU A 179 9.91 5.13 -4.83
N LEU A 180 8.75 4.51 -4.98
CA LEU A 180 8.31 3.44 -4.08
C LEU A 180 9.23 2.21 -4.17
N ALA A 181 9.59 1.80 -5.39
CA ALA A 181 10.52 0.68 -5.59
C ALA A 181 11.92 0.96 -5.02
N ALA A 182 12.40 2.21 -5.10
CA ALA A 182 13.68 2.58 -4.49
C ALA A 182 13.60 2.52 -2.97
N VAL A 183 12.53 3.02 -2.35
CA VAL A 183 12.34 2.93 -0.89
C VAL A 183 12.26 1.47 -0.43
N ASP A 184 11.58 0.63 -1.19
CA ASP A 184 11.45 -0.81 -0.92
C ASP A 184 12.76 -1.58 -1.11
N GLY A 185 13.58 -1.23 -2.12
CA GLY A 185 14.89 -1.85 -2.36
C GLY A 185 15.80 -1.78 -1.13
N PHE A 186 15.82 -0.63 -0.44
CA PHE A 186 16.60 -0.45 0.78
C PHE A 186 16.00 -1.14 2.02
N ASN A 187 15.35 -2.30 1.86
CA ASN A 187 14.77 -3.08 2.93
C ASN A 187 15.86 -3.78 3.77
N PRO A 188 15.91 -3.51 5.09
CA PRO A 188 16.90 -4.12 5.97
C PRO A 188 16.83 -5.66 5.99
N CYS A 189 15.65 -6.27 5.81
CA CYS A 189 15.50 -7.73 5.74
C CYS A 189 16.27 -8.31 4.54
N ALA A 190 16.14 -7.71 3.35
CA ALA A 190 16.80 -8.15 2.13
C ALA A 190 18.32 -7.96 2.21
N MET A 191 18.77 -6.78 2.65
CA MET A 191 20.19 -6.45 2.72
C MET A 191 21.00 -7.41 3.61
N TRP A 192 20.49 -7.80 4.78
CA TRP A 192 21.22 -8.71 5.68
C TRP A 192 21.35 -10.12 5.10
N VAL A 193 20.32 -10.59 4.42
CA VAL A 193 20.35 -11.89 3.76
C VAL A 193 21.30 -11.87 2.58
N LEU A 194 21.28 -10.80 1.78
CA LEU A 194 22.20 -10.64 0.66
C LEU A 194 23.66 -10.65 1.15
N VAL A 195 23.97 -9.92 2.23
CA VAL A 195 25.31 -9.93 2.85
C VAL A 195 25.71 -11.34 3.32
N PHE A 196 24.79 -12.08 3.96
CA PHE A 196 25.04 -13.46 4.37
C PHE A 196 25.34 -14.37 3.17
N LEU A 197 24.53 -14.27 2.10
CA LEU A 197 24.72 -15.00 0.86
C LEU A 197 26.09 -14.68 0.24
N ILE A 198 26.44 -13.39 0.15
CA ILE A 198 27.74 -12.96 -0.37
C ILE A 198 28.87 -13.58 0.45
N GLY A 199 28.79 -13.57 1.79
CA GLY A 199 29.78 -14.20 2.66
C GLY A 199 29.98 -15.69 2.38
N LEU A 200 28.90 -16.39 2.08
CA LEU A 200 28.92 -17.81 1.72
C LEU A 200 29.45 -18.04 0.29
N LEU A 201 29.13 -17.17 -0.67
CA LEU A 201 29.63 -17.25 -2.04
C LEU A 201 31.11 -16.90 -2.12
N LEU A 202 31.61 -15.93 -1.37
CA LEU A 202 33.04 -15.55 -1.33
C LEU A 202 33.96 -16.71 -0.93
N GLY A 203 33.45 -17.70 -0.19
CA GLY A 203 34.18 -18.92 0.16
C GLY A 203 34.41 -19.90 -1.00
N LEU A 204 33.87 -19.63 -2.19
CA LEU A 204 34.05 -20.45 -3.39
C LEU A 204 35.23 -19.97 -4.24
N GLU A 205 36.16 -20.88 -4.53
CA GLU A 205 37.38 -20.58 -5.31
C GLU A 205 37.09 -20.14 -6.75
N GLN A 206 36.00 -20.64 -7.36
CA GLN A 206 35.68 -20.37 -8.76
C GLN A 206 34.87 -19.09 -8.93
N ARG A 207 35.49 -18.05 -9.53
CA ARG A 207 34.85 -16.74 -9.79
C ARG A 207 33.57 -16.84 -10.62
N SER A 208 33.59 -17.58 -11.73
CA SER A 208 32.41 -17.76 -12.61
C SER A 208 31.20 -18.33 -11.86
N ARG A 209 31.45 -19.25 -10.93
CA ARG A 209 30.40 -19.91 -10.17
C ARG A 209 29.78 -19.00 -9.12
N ARG A 210 30.58 -18.14 -8.48
CA ARG A 210 30.07 -17.13 -7.54
C ARG A 210 29.09 -16.18 -8.24
N TRP A 211 29.47 -15.69 -9.42
CA TRP A 211 28.61 -14.84 -10.24
C TRP A 211 27.34 -15.55 -10.74
N LEU A 212 27.46 -16.82 -11.17
CA LEU A 212 26.30 -17.61 -11.59
C LEU A 212 25.31 -17.81 -10.43
N LEU A 213 25.80 -18.24 -9.27
CA LEU A 213 24.97 -18.56 -8.12
C LEU A 213 24.31 -17.31 -7.53
N GLY A 214 25.04 -16.19 -7.44
CA GLY A 214 24.43 -14.91 -7.05
C GLY A 214 23.47 -14.38 -8.10
N GLY A 215 23.76 -14.55 -9.39
CA GLY A 215 22.83 -14.22 -10.47
C GLY A 215 21.53 -15.05 -10.41
N VAL A 216 21.62 -16.33 -10.08
CA VAL A 216 20.44 -17.20 -9.84
C VAL A 216 19.64 -16.70 -8.64
N PHE A 217 20.30 -16.28 -7.56
CA PHE A 217 19.61 -15.69 -6.40
C PHE A 217 18.84 -14.43 -6.78
N LEU A 218 19.51 -13.47 -7.44
CA LEU A 218 18.91 -12.20 -7.87
C LEU A 218 17.76 -12.42 -8.87
N ALA A 219 17.95 -13.31 -9.84
CA ALA A 219 16.91 -13.65 -10.81
C ALA A 219 15.71 -14.34 -10.16
N ALA A 220 15.94 -15.32 -9.28
CA ALA A 220 14.86 -15.97 -8.55
C ALA A 220 14.10 -14.97 -7.67
N THR A 221 14.83 -14.02 -7.08
CA THR A 221 14.28 -12.96 -6.25
C THR A 221 13.37 -12.03 -7.06
N GLY A 222 13.86 -11.49 -8.17
CA GLY A 222 13.06 -10.63 -9.05
C GLY A 222 11.84 -11.34 -9.67
N ILE A 223 11.98 -12.60 -10.09
CA ILE A 223 10.87 -13.39 -10.64
C ILE A 223 9.79 -13.60 -9.59
N MET A 224 10.18 -13.99 -8.37
CA MET A 224 9.23 -14.23 -7.30
C MET A 224 8.53 -12.93 -6.88
N TYR A 225 9.27 -11.83 -6.76
CA TYR A 225 8.71 -10.52 -6.41
C TYR A 225 7.70 -10.03 -7.46
N PHE A 226 8.06 -10.15 -8.74
CA PHE A 226 7.15 -9.87 -9.84
C PHE A 226 5.88 -10.72 -9.75
N ALA A 227 6.01 -12.03 -9.52
CA ALA A 227 4.89 -12.95 -9.41
C ALA A 227 3.95 -12.59 -8.25
N VAL A 228 4.52 -12.18 -7.10
CA VAL A 228 3.75 -11.77 -5.92
C VAL A 228 2.97 -10.48 -6.18
N ILE A 229 3.61 -9.45 -6.74
CA ILE A 229 2.92 -8.18 -7.06
C ILE A 229 1.90 -8.39 -8.20
N ALA A 230 2.20 -9.25 -9.17
CA ALA A 230 1.23 -9.62 -10.21
C ALA A 230 0.01 -10.36 -9.64
N ALA A 231 0.22 -11.20 -8.62
CA ALA A 231 -0.85 -11.94 -7.93
C ALA A 231 -1.56 -11.12 -6.84
N TRP A 232 -1.18 -9.85 -6.66
CA TRP A 232 -1.51 -9.02 -5.50
C TRP A 232 -3.00 -8.89 -5.20
N PHE A 233 -3.85 -8.73 -6.22
CA PHE A 233 -5.31 -8.61 -6.03
C PHE A 233 -5.96 -9.85 -5.40
N ASN A 234 -5.39 -11.05 -5.60
CA ASN A 234 -5.88 -12.28 -4.95
C ASN A 234 -5.27 -12.47 -3.56
N VAL A 235 -4.05 -11.96 -3.33
CA VAL A 235 -3.29 -12.18 -2.10
C VAL A 235 -3.71 -11.22 -0.99
N VAL A 236 -3.97 -9.94 -1.28
CA VAL A 236 -4.40 -8.95 -0.27
C VAL A 236 -5.82 -9.21 0.22
N ALA A 237 -6.72 -9.71 -0.64
CA ALA A 237 -8.05 -10.14 -0.20
C ALA A 237 -8.00 -11.30 0.82
N ILE A 238 -6.93 -12.11 0.81
CA ILE A 238 -6.69 -13.21 1.75
C ILE A 238 -5.90 -12.74 2.99
N ILE A 239 -5.01 -11.76 2.82
CA ILE A 239 -4.08 -11.26 3.86
C ILE A 239 -4.63 -10.02 4.60
N GLY A 240 -5.85 -9.57 4.27
CA GLY A 240 -6.55 -8.46 4.91
C GLY A 240 -6.38 -8.44 6.44
N ALA A 241 -5.47 -7.57 6.89
CA ALA A 241 -5.15 -7.27 8.27
C ALA A 241 -4.78 -8.48 9.16
N ALA A 242 -3.78 -9.26 8.78
CA ALA A 242 -3.07 -10.08 9.78
C ALA A 242 -2.16 -9.20 10.67
N GLY A 243 -2.74 -8.32 11.50
CA GLY A 243 -1.99 -7.59 12.54
C GLY A 243 -1.17 -8.55 13.43
N TRP A 244 -1.67 -9.78 13.59
CA TRP A 244 -0.95 -10.88 14.24
C TRP A 244 0.35 -11.27 13.52
N LEU A 245 0.40 -11.23 12.19
CA LEU A 245 1.58 -11.57 11.39
C LEU A 245 2.65 -10.49 11.56
N ARG A 246 2.26 -9.22 11.53
CA ARG A 246 3.15 -8.09 11.85
C ARG A 246 3.72 -8.23 13.26
N ILE A 247 2.89 -8.56 14.24
CA ILE A 247 3.33 -8.81 15.62
C ILE A 247 4.31 -9.99 15.66
N ALA A 248 4.02 -11.09 14.96
CA ALA A 248 4.88 -12.26 14.91
C ALA A 248 6.26 -11.93 14.32
N VAL A 249 6.32 -11.16 13.22
CA VAL A 249 7.58 -10.71 12.62
C VAL A 249 8.31 -9.72 13.52
N GLY A 250 7.61 -8.79 14.16
CA GLY A 250 8.19 -7.87 15.14
C GLY A 250 8.83 -8.61 16.31
N VAL A 251 8.16 -9.62 16.86
CA VAL A 251 8.71 -10.48 17.93
C VAL A 251 9.91 -11.30 17.44
N LEU A 252 9.84 -11.88 16.24
CA LEU A 252 10.95 -12.61 15.64
C LEU A 252 12.17 -11.71 15.42
N ALA A 253 11.95 -10.48 14.92
CA ALA A 253 12.99 -9.47 14.73
C ALA A 253 13.61 -9.05 16.06
N LEU A 254 12.81 -8.84 17.11
CA LEU A 254 13.34 -8.55 18.45
C LEU A 254 14.18 -9.72 19.00
N TRP A 255 13.69 -10.96 18.84
CA TRP A 255 14.42 -12.15 19.28
C TRP A 255 15.74 -12.31 18.52
N ALA A 256 15.72 -12.21 17.19
CA ALA A 256 16.89 -12.32 16.34
C ALA A 256 17.89 -11.18 16.58
N GLY A 257 17.39 -9.95 16.76
CA GLY A 257 18.21 -8.78 17.04
C GLY A 257 18.90 -8.89 18.41
N PHE A 258 18.17 -9.33 19.44
CA PHE A 258 18.74 -9.63 20.76
C PHE A 258 19.78 -10.75 20.67
N TRP A 259 19.51 -11.80 19.89
CA TRP A 259 20.46 -12.87 19.67
C TRP A 259 21.76 -12.37 19.02
N PHE A 260 21.66 -11.52 17.99
CA PHE A 260 22.82 -10.92 17.31
C PHE A 260 23.64 -10.01 18.25
N LEU A 261 22.99 -9.17 19.06
CA LEU A 261 23.68 -8.38 20.10
C LEU A 261 24.39 -9.29 21.11
N ARG A 262 23.68 -10.30 21.63
CA ARG A 262 24.24 -11.26 22.58
C ARG A 262 25.47 -11.95 21.99
N GLU A 263 25.41 -12.35 20.72
CA GLU A 263 26.51 -13.00 20.02
C GLU A 263 27.72 -12.06 19.86
N TYR A 264 27.50 -10.77 19.57
CA TYR A 264 28.56 -9.76 19.53
C TYR A 264 29.31 -9.60 20.86
N TRP A 265 28.59 -9.54 21.99
CA TRP A 265 29.19 -9.37 23.31
C TRP A 265 29.82 -10.66 23.86
N THR A 266 29.23 -11.81 23.57
CA THR A 266 29.70 -13.09 24.12
C THR A 266 30.81 -13.75 23.28
N LYS A 267 31.02 -13.36 22.02
CA LYS A 267 32.00 -13.98 21.12
C LYS A 267 32.86 -12.96 20.37
N PRO A 268 33.98 -12.48 20.97
CA PRO A 268 34.85 -11.46 20.38
C PRO A 268 35.56 -11.87 19.08
N ASP A 269 35.67 -13.17 18.80
CA ASP A 269 36.48 -13.70 17.70
C ASP A 269 35.71 -13.94 16.39
N ALA A 270 34.39 -13.68 16.32
CA ALA A 270 33.54 -14.03 15.17
C ALA A 270 33.63 -15.51 14.70
N VAL A 271 34.19 -16.38 15.55
CA VAL A 271 34.25 -17.83 15.36
C VAL A 271 33.16 -18.44 16.23
N CYS A 272 32.15 -19.07 15.61
CA CYS A 272 31.19 -19.92 16.32
C CYS A 272 31.93 -20.98 17.14
N ARG A 273 32.05 -20.79 18.46
CA ARG A 273 32.58 -21.80 19.40
C ARG A 273 31.61 -22.96 19.66
N VAL A 274 30.36 -22.85 19.20
CA VAL A 274 29.25 -23.80 19.50
C VAL A 274 29.11 -24.89 18.44
N THR A 275 29.83 -24.79 17.32
CA THR A 275 30.07 -25.94 16.45
C THR A 275 31.48 -26.42 16.72
N ASP A 276 31.57 -27.60 17.35
CA ASP A 276 32.77 -28.44 17.36
C ASP A 276 33.48 -28.29 16.00
N ALA A 277 34.80 -28.05 15.98
CA ALA A 277 35.53 -27.74 14.74
C ALA A 277 35.22 -28.77 13.64
N ARG A 278 34.95 -30.02 14.05
CA ARG A 278 34.45 -31.12 13.20
C ARG A 278 33.05 -30.88 12.63
N ARG A 279 32.10 -30.36 13.39
CA ARG A 279 30.72 -30.08 12.94
C ARG A 279 30.67 -28.87 12.01
N ARG A 280 31.45 -27.83 12.28
CA ARG A 280 31.63 -26.69 11.36
C ARG A 280 32.28 -27.14 10.05
N ALA A 281 33.37 -27.91 10.12
CA ALA A 281 34.00 -28.50 8.95
C ALA A 281 33.01 -29.39 8.18
N ARG A 282 32.24 -30.26 8.86
CA ARG A 282 31.26 -31.15 8.22
C ARG A 282 30.12 -30.38 7.53
N VAL A 283 29.65 -29.26 8.09
CA VAL A 283 28.64 -28.40 7.45
C VAL A 283 29.24 -27.65 6.26
N MET A 284 30.45 -27.09 6.39
CA MET A 284 31.15 -26.43 5.28
C MET A 284 31.54 -27.42 4.17
N ASP A 285 31.89 -28.66 4.50
CA ASP A 285 32.24 -29.69 3.54
C ASP A 285 30.97 -30.28 2.89
N ALA A 286 29.88 -30.45 3.64
CA ALA A 286 28.58 -30.79 3.07
C ALA A 286 28.08 -29.68 2.13
N PHE A 287 28.26 -28.41 2.51
CA PHE A 287 27.95 -27.28 1.66
C PHE A 287 28.84 -27.25 0.42
N ARG A 288 30.17 -27.41 0.54
CA ARG A 288 31.10 -27.49 -0.60
C ARG A 288 30.84 -28.70 -1.49
N ALA A 289 30.37 -29.82 -0.94
CA ALA A 289 30.00 -31.02 -1.70
C ALA A 289 28.67 -30.82 -2.45
N ALA A 290 27.68 -30.18 -1.82
CA ALA A 290 26.41 -29.79 -2.46
C ALA A 290 26.64 -28.73 -3.54
N VAL A 291 27.54 -27.79 -3.29
CA VAL A 291 28.04 -26.78 -4.23
C VAL A 291 29.33 -27.27 -4.88
N GLY A 292 29.50 -28.58 -5.08
CA GLY A 292 30.64 -29.19 -5.77
C GLY A 292 30.48 -29.13 -7.28
N ARG A 293 31.57 -29.25 -8.04
CA ARG A 293 31.61 -29.07 -9.51
C ARG A 293 30.61 -29.97 -10.28
N ASN A 294 30.25 -31.12 -9.71
CA ASN A 294 29.30 -32.08 -10.31
C ASN A 294 27.81 -31.85 -9.96
N ARG A 295 27.47 -30.90 -9.09
CA ARG A 295 26.07 -30.68 -8.64
C ARG A 295 25.60 -29.24 -8.81
N LEU A 296 26.00 -28.59 -9.91
CA LEU A 296 25.65 -27.19 -10.19
C LEU A 296 24.15 -26.95 -10.18
N ILE A 297 23.37 -27.83 -10.81
CA ILE A 297 21.90 -27.74 -10.86
C ILE A 297 21.30 -27.79 -9.44
N LEU A 298 21.78 -28.71 -8.60
CA LEU A 298 21.31 -28.83 -7.21
C LEU A 298 21.64 -27.57 -6.39
N ALA A 299 22.81 -26.97 -6.64
CA ALA A 299 23.19 -25.70 -6.02
C ALA A 299 22.30 -24.55 -6.48
N CYS A 300 21.98 -24.47 -7.78
CA CYS A 300 21.05 -23.46 -8.30
C CYS A 300 19.64 -23.62 -7.71
N ILE A 301 19.13 -24.84 -7.61
CA ILE A 301 17.83 -25.13 -6.97
C ILE A 301 17.86 -24.72 -5.51
N GLY A 302 18.92 -25.06 -4.77
CA GLY A 302 19.06 -24.70 -3.35
C GLY A 302 19.09 -23.18 -3.14
N ILE A 303 19.77 -22.44 -4.01
CA ILE A 303 19.81 -20.98 -3.94
C ILE A 303 18.49 -20.35 -4.35
N ALA A 304 17.82 -20.87 -5.39
CA ALA A 304 16.49 -20.39 -5.78
C ALA A 304 15.45 -20.64 -4.66
N ALA A 305 15.53 -21.79 -3.99
CA ALA A 305 14.68 -22.09 -2.84
C ALA A 305 14.98 -21.17 -1.65
N LEU A 306 16.25 -20.90 -1.38
CA LEU A 306 16.66 -19.93 -0.37
C LEU A 306 16.14 -18.53 -0.70
N ALA A 307 16.27 -18.09 -1.96
CA ALA A 307 15.73 -16.83 -2.45
C ALA A 307 14.23 -16.76 -2.19
N ALA A 308 13.47 -17.78 -2.60
CA ALA A 308 12.02 -17.80 -2.38
C ALA A 308 11.64 -17.72 -0.90
N ALA A 309 12.33 -18.45 -0.02
CA ALA A 309 12.05 -18.45 1.41
C ALA A 309 12.33 -17.09 2.07
N VAL A 310 13.43 -16.45 1.68
CA VAL A 310 13.84 -15.13 2.18
C VAL A 310 12.85 -14.06 1.73
N ASN A 311 12.47 -14.14 0.49
CA ASN A 311 11.70 -13.12 -0.19
C ASN A 311 10.21 -13.21 0.23
N LEU A 312 9.77 -14.38 0.73
CA LEU A 312 8.51 -14.49 1.49
C LEU A 312 8.57 -13.74 2.84
N ILE A 313 9.71 -13.74 3.53
CA ILE A 313 9.89 -12.97 4.78
C ILE A 313 9.94 -11.47 4.45
N GLU A 314 10.66 -11.10 3.39
CA GLU A 314 10.76 -9.75 2.88
C GLU A 314 9.40 -9.15 2.55
N LEU A 315 8.56 -9.91 1.83
CA LEU A 315 7.18 -9.53 1.55
C LEU A 315 6.43 -9.13 2.81
N VAL A 316 6.67 -9.79 3.94
CA VAL A 316 6.03 -9.43 5.21
C VAL A 316 6.69 -8.21 5.86
N CYS A 317 8.00 -8.04 5.71
CA CYS A 317 8.75 -6.88 6.22
C CYS A 317 8.36 -5.56 5.52
N SER A 318 8.13 -5.57 4.21
CA SER A 318 7.82 -4.36 3.41
C SER A 318 6.49 -4.39 2.66
N ALA A 319 5.58 -5.32 2.98
CA ALA A 319 4.26 -5.48 2.34
C ALA A 319 3.48 -4.17 2.11
N GLY A 320 3.66 -3.17 2.98
CA GLY A 320 3.01 -1.87 2.84
C GLY A 320 3.36 -1.13 1.55
N VAL A 321 4.62 -1.18 1.09
CA VAL A 321 5.03 -0.42 -0.11
C VAL A 321 4.45 -1.00 -1.40
N PRO A 322 4.52 -2.33 -1.66
CA PRO A 322 3.81 -2.95 -2.76
C PRO A 322 2.28 -2.78 -2.68
N ALA A 323 1.71 -2.72 -1.47
CA ALA A 323 0.28 -2.45 -1.28
C ALA A 323 -0.14 -1.09 -1.82
N VAL A 324 0.59 -0.04 -1.40
CA VAL A 324 0.34 1.32 -1.85
C VAL A 324 0.56 1.42 -3.36
N PHE A 325 1.63 0.81 -3.89
CA PHE A 325 1.88 0.78 -5.33
C PHE A 325 0.76 0.11 -6.11
N ALA A 326 0.30 -1.06 -5.69
CA ALA A 326 -0.80 -1.76 -6.35
C ALA A 326 -2.13 -0.98 -6.26
N GLN A 327 -2.38 -0.30 -5.13
CA GLN A 327 -3.51 0.61 -5.00
C GLN A 327 -3.43 1.76 -5.99
N ILE A 328 -2.27 2.43 -6.11
CA ILE A 328 -2.06 3.51 -7.08
C ILE A 328 -2.23 3.01 -8.52
N LEU A 329 -1.72 1.81 -8.82
CA LEU A 329 -1.88 1.19 -10.13
C LEU A 329 -3.35 0.90 -10.44
N SER A 330 -4.11 0.42 -9.45
CA SER A 330 -5.57 0.22 -9.56
C SER A 330 -6.29 1.55 -9.79
N LEU A 331 -5.94 2.58 -9.02
CA LEU A 331 -6.51 3.93 -9.10
C LEU A 331 -6.19 4.65 -10.42
N ASN A 332 -5.18 4.23 -11.16
CA ASN A 332 -4.90 4.79 -12.48
C ASN A 332 -5.45 3.93 -13.62
N SER A 333 -5.96 2.72 -13.31
CA SER A 333 -6.62 1.80 -14.25
C SER A 333 -5.89 1.65 -15.61
N PRO A 334 -4.55 1.45 -15.66
CA PRO A 334 -3.87 1.31 -16.94
C PRO A 334 -4.24 -0.02 -17.61
N SER A 335 -3.96 -0.12 -18.92
CA SER A 335 -4.18 -1.37 -19.65
C SER A 335 -3.39 -2.53 -19.00
N PRO A 336 -3.83 -3.80 -19.12
CA PRO A 336 -3.14 -4.92 -18.49
C PRO A 336 -1.65 -5.02 -18.85
N ALA A 337 -1.29 -4.70 -20.09
CA ALA A 337 0.11 -4.65 -20.54
C ALA A 337 0.91 -3.54 -19.84
N ALA A 338 0.30 -2.36 -19.64
CA ALA A 338 0.91 -1.27 -18.91
C ALA A 338 1.05 -1.60 -17.41
N SER A 339 0.07 -2.27 -16.81
CA SER A 339 0.17 -2.76 -15.41
C SER A 339 1.37 -3.67 -15.21
N TYR A 340 1.54 -4.70 -16.05
CA TYR A 340 2.73 -5.55 -15.99
C TYR A 340 4.02 -4.81 -16.30
N GLY A 341 3.97 -3.80 -17.17
CA GLY A 341 5.12 -2.92 -17.44
C GLY A 341 5.54 -2.11 -16.20
N TYR A 342 4.59 -1.54 -15.46
CA TYR A 342 4.88 -0.83 -14.21
C TYR A 342 5.37 -1.78 -13.11
N ILE A 343 4.82 -2.99 -13.00
CA ILE A 343 5.34 -4.00 -12.06
C ILE A 343 6.77 -4.40 -12.43
N ALA A 344 7.06 -4.58 -13.72
CA ALA A 344 8.42 -4.89 -14.18
C ALA A 344 9.38 -3.73 -13.89
N LEU A 345 8.95 -2.49 -14.09
CA LEU A 345 9.73 -1.30 -13.72
C LEU A 345 9.98 -1.23 -12.21
N TYR A 346 8.96 -1.52 -11.41
CA TYR A 346 9.08 -1.61 -9.95
C TYR A 346 10.17 -2.61 -9.58
N VAL A 347 10.05 -3.85 -10.05
CA VAL A 347 11.00 -4.94 -9.74
C VAL A 347 12.41 -4.60 -10.23
N LEU A 348 12.54 -3.92 -11.38
CA LEU A 348 13.84 -3.52 -11.91
C LEU A 348 14.55 -2.52 -10.99
N VAL A 349 13.83 -1.51 -10.51
CA VAL A 349 14.38 -0.49 -9.60
C VAL A 349 14.67 -1.10 -8.24
N PHE A 350 13.74 -1.92 -7.72
CA PHE A 350 13.89 -2.68 -6.48
C PHE A 350 15.10 -3.62 -6.50
N MET A 351 15.46 -4.22 -7.64
CA MET A 351 16.65 -5.09 -7.72
C MET A 351 17.96 -4.33 -7.95
N LEU A 352 17.91 -3.02 -8.20
CA LEU A 352 19.08 -2.26 -8.61
C LEU A 352 20.11 -2.13 -7.48
N ASP A 353 19.66 -1.90 -6.25
CA ASP A 353 20.51 -1.81 -5.08
C ASP A 353 21.06 -3.18 -4.66
N ASP A 354 20.25 -4.23 -4.71
CA ASP A 354 20.69 -5.62 -4.51
C ASP A 354 21.78 -6.03 -5.51
N ILE A 355 21.59 -5.71 -6.78
CA ILE A 355 22.60 -5.92 -7.83
C ILE A 355 23.86 -5.09 -7.52
N ALA A 356 23.72 -3.84 -7.10
CA ALA A 356 24.84 -2.97 -6.78
C ALA A 356 25.66 -3.50 -5.58
N ILE A 357 24.99 -3.90 -4.49
CA ILE A 357 25.62 -4.48 -3.30
C ILE A 357 26.30 -5.80 -3.67
N PHE A 358 25.63 -6.68 -4.41
CA PHE A 358 26.23 -7.93 -4.86
C PHE A 358 27.46 -7.71 -5.74
N ALA A 359 27.35 -6.87 -6.77
CA ALA A 359 28.43 -6.60 -7.71
C ALA A 359 29.63 -5.93 -7.02
N THR A 360 29.40 -4.91 -6.20
CA THR A 360 30.46 -4.24 -5.44
C THR A 360 31.16 -5.20 -4.50
N ALA A 361 30.43 -6.05 -3.78
CA ALA A 361 31.02 -7.02 -2.88
C ALA A 361 31.81 -8.11 -3.62
N MET A 362 31.30 -8.58 -4.76
CA MET A 362 31.96 -9.58 -5.61
C MET A 362 33.25 -9.07 -6.26
N ILE A 363 33.36 -7.77 -6.50
CA ILE A 363 34.55 -7.13 -7.07
C ILE A 363 35.52 -6.67 -5.96
N ALA A 364 35.01 -6.04 -4.90
CA ALA A 364 35.82 -5.38 -3.87
C ALA A 364 36.32 -6.33 -2.77
N LEU A 365 35.55 -7.34 -2.37
CA LEU A 365 35.92 -8.25 -1.27
C LEU A 365 36.86 -9.38 -1.69
N GLU A 366 37.26 -9.45 -2.97
CA GLU A 366 38.41 -10.28 -3.39
C GLU A 366 39.75 -9.77 -2.83
N VAL A 367 39.81 -8.49 -2.41
CA VAL A 367 41.08 -7.80 -2.12
C VAL A 367 41.39 -7.72 -0.62
N SER A 368 40.40 -7.87 0.27
CA SER A 368 40.53 -7.34 1.63
C SER A 368 40.71 -8.37 2.75
N GLY A 369 40.48 -9.67 2.55
CA GLY A 369 40.71 -10.70 3.60
C GLY A 369 39.97 -10.44 4.93
N LEU A 370 38.98 -9.54 4.91
CA LEU A 370 38.47 -8.81 6.08
C LEU A 370 37.20 -9.45 6.68
N ALA A 371 36.88 -10.67 6.25
CA ALA A 371 35.64 -11.37 6.57
C ALA A 371 35.37 -11.52 8.08
N GLY A 372 36.41 -11.69 8.90
CA GLY A 372 36.27 -11.87 10.35
C GLY A 372 35.83 -10.61 11.11
N ARG A 373 36.42 -9.44 10.80
CA ARG A 373 36.03 -8.17 11.46
C ARG A 373 34.68 -7.66 10.95
N TYR A 374 34.41 -7.82 9.65
CA TYR A 374 33.13 -7.43 9.07
C TYR A 374 31.96 -8.25 9.64
N ALA A 375 32.12 -9.56 9.83
CA ALA A 375 31.09 -10.40 10.43
C ALA A 375 30.74 -9.95 11.88
N ARG A 376 31.75 -9.53 12.66
CA ARG A 376 31.53 -9.03 14.02
C ARG A 376 30.77 -7.71 14.06
N TYR A 377 31.18 -6.73 13.27
CA TYR A 377 30.47 -5.44 13.20
C TYR A 377 29.08 -5.58 12.56
N SER A 378 28.93 -6.51 11.62
CA SER A 378 27.65 -6.89 11.03
C SER A 378 26.65 -7.38 12.08
N HIS A 379 27.06 -8.27 13.01
CA HIS A 379 26.17 -8.70 14.10
C HIS A 379 25.78 -7.57 15.05
N LEU A 380 26.67 -6.62 15.34
CA LEU A 380 26.34 -5.46 16.18
C LEU A 380 25.34 -4.54 15.50
N ILE A 381 25.68 -4.05 14.30
CA ILE A 381 24.87 -3.08 13.56
C ILE A 381 23.53 -3.73 13.17
N GLY A 382 23.56 -4.95 12.65
CA GLY A 382 22.37 -5.70 12.27
C GLY A 382 21.47 -6.04 13.44
N GLY A 383 22.04 -6.39 14.60
CA GLY A 383 21.23 -6.61 15.79
C GLY A 383 20.57 -5.32 16.31
N ILE A 384 21.27 -4.18 16.29
CA ILE A 384 20.71 -2.87 16.71
C ILE A 384 19.58 -2.47 15.77
N VAL A 385 19.83 -2.55 14.46
CA VAL A 385 18.86 -2.21 13.42
C VAL A 385 17.63 -3.12 13.51
N LEU A 386 17.82 -4.44 13.65
CA LEU A 386 16.72 -5.39 13.74
C LEU A 386 15.90 -5.24 15.03
N LEU A 387 16.54 -4.87 16.15
CA LEU A 387 15.85 -4.48 17.38
C LEU A 387 15.03 -3.20 17.21
N ALA A 388 15.62 -2.18 16.57
CA ALA A 388 14.94 -0.91 16.34
C ALA A 388 13.71 -1.10 15.44
N ILE A 389 13.85 -1.85 14.34
CA ILE A 389 12.75 -2.16 13.42
C ILE A 389 11.71 -3.04 14.11
N GLY A 390 12.13 -4.09 14.83
CA GLY A 390 11.22 -4.96 15.58
C GLY A 390 10.42 -4.19 16.64
N ALA A 391 11.05 -3.26 17.34
CA ALA A 391 10.38 -2.38 18.30
C ALA A 391 9.41 -1.42 17.61
N LEU A 392 9.79 -0.83 16.47
CA LEU A 392 8.93 0.07 15.69
C LEU A 392 7.73 -0.70 15.09
N LEU A 393 7.95 -1.94 14.65
CA LEU A 393 6.92 -2.91 14.23
C LEU A 393 6.01 -3.41 15.38
N LEU A 394 6.26 -3.06 16.64
CA LEU A 394 5.36 -3.41 17.75
C LEU A 394 4.75 -2.18 18.42
N LEU A 395 5.54 -1.12 18.58
CA LEU A 395 5.17 0.05 19.39
C LEU A 395 4.53 1.17 18.58
N ARG A 396 4.93 1.38 17.32
CA ARG A 396 4.46 2.48 16.46
C ARG A 396 4.33 2.04 14.99
N PRO A 397 3.31 1.20 14.64
CA PRO A 397 3.03 0.82 13.27
C PRO A 397 2.93 1.98 12.29
N ASP A 398 2.31 3.03 12.79
CA ASP A 398 2.03 4.32 12.17
C ASP A 398 3.29 5.07 11.71
N LEU A 399 4.47 4.77 12.24
CA LEU A 399 5.73 5.37 11.75
C LEU A 399 6.37 4.58 10.58
N LEU A 400 5.90 3.36 10.32
CA LEU A 400 6.42 2.47 9.27
C LEU A 400 5.44 2.29 8.11
N ALA A 401 4.14 2.32 8.41
CA ALA A 401 3.14 2.57 7.39
C ALA A 401 3.24 4.06 7.07
N PHE A 402 3.79 4.41 5.90
CA PHE A 402 3.66 5.75 5.36
C PHE A 402 2.16 6.02 5.18
N GLY A 403 1.54 6.63 6.19
CA GLY A 403 0.12 6.92 6.31
C GLY A 403 -0.06 8.32 6.85
#